data_AF-A0A1J3E455-F1
#
_entry.id   AF-A0A1J3E455-F1
#
_cell.length_a   1.000
_cell.length_b   1.000
_cell.length_c   1.000
_cell.angle_alpha   90.00
_cell.angle_beta   90.00
_cell.angle_gamma   90.00
#
_symmetry.space_group_name_H-M   'P 1'
#
loop_
_entity.id
_entity.type
_entity.pdbx_description
1 polymer ?
#
loop_
_entity_poly.entity_id
_entity_poly.type
_entity_poly.pdbx_seq_one_letter_code
_entity_poly.pdbx_strand_id
1 'polypeptide(L)'
;SRETAPLRATEDMYGGNRELKFKGPLSVAVPGEVAGLFTAWTQNGKLPWKQLVNPAQKLAAQGFRISKYLYTQMNATKADILANKGLSELFVSNGELKKPGT
;
A
#
# COMPACT_ATOMS: atom_id res chain seq x y z
N SER A 1 -13.26 2.44 -5.91
CA SER A 1 -13.63 3.87 -5.86
C SER A 1 -12.38 4.71 -5.74
N ARG A 2 -12.37 5.89 -6.36
CA ARG A 2 -11.24 6.83 -6.32
C ARG A 2 -11.12 7.49 -4.96
N GLU A 3 -9.91 7.86 -4.58
CA GLU A 3 -9.58 8.67 -3.41
C GLU A 3 -10.15 10.10 -3.53
N THR A 4 -10.30 10.78 -2.40
CA THR A 4 -10.74 12.19 -2.34
C THR A 4 -9.82 12.99 -1.41
N ALA A 5 -9.71 14.30 -1.65
CA ALA A 5 -8.93 15.19 -0.80
C ALA A 5 -9.44 15.14 0.67
N PRO A 6 -8.55 15.09 1.68
CA PRO A 6 -8.95 15.19 3.09
C PRO A 6 -9.66 16.53 3.39
N LEU A 7 -10.51 16.56 4.40
CA LEU A 7 -11.29 17.76 4.77
C LEU A 7 -10.42 19.00 5.07
N ARG A 8 -9.19 18.78 5.55
CA ARG A 8 -8.23 19.84 5.86
C ARG A 8 -7.30 20.21 4.70
N ALA A 9 -7.48 19.64 3.53
CA ALA A 9 -6.69 20.02 2.35
C ALA A 9 -7.08 21.43 1.90
N THR A 10 -6.08 22.23 1.53
CA THR A 10 -6.24 23.56 0.93
C THR A 10 -5.48 23.61 -0.39
N GLU A 11 -5.83 24.55 -1.26
CA GLU A 11 -5.18 24.71 -2.58
C GLU A 11 -3.66 24.91 -2.47
N ASP A 12 -3.24 25.62 -1.43
CA ASP A 12 -1.87 26.04 -1.15
C ASP A 12 -1.12 25.15 -0.14
N MET A 13 -1.70 24.01 0.28
CA MET A 13 -1.17 23.15 1.37
C MET A 13 0.26 22.62 1.18
N TYR A 14 0.81 22.73 -0.04
CA TYR A 14 2.17 22.33 -0.37
C TYR A 14 3.19 23.48 -0.30
N GLY A 15 2.74 24.73 -0.11
CA GLY A 15 3.61 25.89 0.09
C GLY A 15 4.67 26.10 -1.01
N GLY A 16 4.36 25.73 -2.26
CA GLY A 16 5.31 25.77 -3.38
C GLY A 16 6.32 24.60 -3.44
N ASN A 17 6.40 23.76 -2.41
CA ASN A 17 7.25 22.57 -2.40
C ASN A 17 6.55 21.39 -3.10
N ARG A 18 6.91 21.15 -4.36
CA ARG A 18 6.30 20.11 -5.19
C ARG A 18 6.56 18.69 -4.65
N GLU A 19 7.65 18.45 -3.93
CA GLU A 19 7.99 17.12 -3.42
C GLU A 19 6.97 16.61 -2.40
N LEU A 20 6.33 17.52 -1.65
CA LEU A 20 5.28 17.19 -0.67
C LEU A 20 4.02 16.60 -1.32
N LYS A 21 3.86 16.76 -2.65
CA LYS A 21 2.78 16.11 -3.43
C LYS A 21 3.06 14.64 -3.70
N PHE A 22 4.32 14.23 -3.66
CA PHE A 22 4.73 12.87 -4.02
C PHE A 22 5.11 12.04 -2.78
N LYS A 23 5.71 12.67 -1.77
CA LYS A 23 6.26 11.97 -0.61
C LYS A 23 5.80 12.57 0.72
N GLY A 24 5.67 11.69 1.71
CA GLY A 24 5.31 12.06 3.08
C GLY A 24 3.81 12.11 3.33
N PRO A 25 3.38 12.47 4.55
CA PRO A 25 1.97 12.39 4.95
C PRO A 25 1.04 13.34 4.18
N LEU A 26 1.57 14.46 3.65
CA LEU A 26 0.77 15.43 2.89
C LEU A 26 0.38 14.95 1.50
N SER A 27 1.04 13.92 0.95
CA SER A 27 0.68 13.36 -0.35
C SER A 27 -0.48 12.36 -0.30
N VAL A 28 -0.97 12.03 0.90
CA VAL A 28 -1.99 10.99 1.11
C VAL A 28 -3.40 11.57 0.99
N ALA A 29 -4.18 11.06 0.04
CA ALA A 29 -5.62 11.29 -0.07
C ALA A 29 -6.41 10.25 0.74
N VAL A 30 -7.72 10.47 0.95
CA VAL A 30 -8.59 9.51 1.67
C VAL A 30 -8.75 8.24 0.84
N PRO A 31 -8.27 7.06 1.30
CA PRO A 31 -8.33 5.82 0.52
C PRO A 31 -9.76 5.31 0.34
N GLY A 32 -10.18 5.11 -0.92
CA GLY A 32 -11.55 4.70 -1.26
C GLY A 32 -11.72 3.23 -1.66
N GLU A 33 -10.63 2.46 -1.74
CA GLU A 33 -10.65 1.12 -2.34
C GLU A 33 -11.54 0.14 -1.58
N VAL A 34 -11.34 -0.02 -0.27
CA VAL A 34 -12.11 -0.95 0.57
C VAL A 34 -13.60 -0.63 0.54
N ALA A 35 -13.96 0.64 0.69
CA ALA A 35 -15.35 1.09 0.62
C ALA A 35 -15.97 0.80 -0.76
N GLY A 36 -15.20 1.00 -1.84
CA GLY A 36 -15.62 0.70 -3.20
C GLY A 36 -15.86 -0.79 -3.44
N LEU A 37 -14.92 -1.64 -3.02
CA LEU A 37 -15.06 -3.10 -3.12
C LEU A 37 -16.25 -3.61 -2.31
N PHE A 38 -16.44 -3.09 -1.09
CA PHE A 38 -17.58 -3.46 -0.25
C PHE A 38 -18.91 -3.02 -0.87
N THR A 39 -18.98 -1.79 -1.42
CA THR A 39 -20.20 -1.29 -2.10
C THR A 39 -20.55 -2.17 -3.31
N ALA A 40 -19.56 -2.50 -4.14
CA ALA A 40 -19.77 -3.39 -5.29
C ALA A 40 -20.27 -4.78 -4.85
N TRP A 41 -19.74 -5.29 -3.74
CA TRP A 41 -20.19 -6.53 -3.12
C TRP A 41 -21.61 -6.43 -2.55
N THR A 42 -21.99 -5.33 -1.89
CA THR A 42 -23.37 -5.14 -1.40
C THR A 42 -24.39 -5.13 -2.54
N GLN A 43 -24.03 -4.57 -3.69
CA GLN A 43 -24.92 -4.46 -4.84
C GLN A 43 -25.02 -5.75 -5.66
N ASN A 44 -23.89 -6.46 -5.84
CA ASN A 44 -23.79 -7.55 -6.83
C ASN A 44 -23.17 -8.84 -6.28
N GLY A 45 -22.82 -8.88 -5.00
CA GLY A 45 -22.12 -9.99 -4.36
C GLY A 45 -22.99 -11.23 -4.27
N LYS A 46 -22.39 -12.38 -4.59
CA LYS A 46 -23.04 -13.71 -4.50
C LYS A 46 -22.47 -14.57 -3.38
N LEU A 47 -21.21 -14.38 -3.04
CA LEU A 47 -20.54 -15.07 -1.95
C LEU A 47 -20.48 -14.16 -0.72
N PRO A 48 -20.47 -14.71 0.51
CA PRO A 48 -20.28 -13.91 1.71
C PRO A 48 -18.97 -13.09 1.65
N TRP A 49 -19.00 -11.82 2.05
CA TRP A 49 -17.82 -10.92 2.02
C TRP A 49 -16.58 -11.55 2.66
N LYS A 50 -16.75 -12.17 3.82
CA LYS A 50 -15.69 -12.86 4.56
C LYS A 50 -14.98 -13.90 3.69
N GLN A 51 -15.71 -14.63 2.85
CA GLN A 51 -15.13 -15.64 1.98
C GLN A 51 -14.22 -15.04 0.90
N LEU A 52 -14.53 -13.82 0.44
CA LEU A 52 -13.70 -13.09 -0.54
C LEU A 52 -12.42 -12.53 0.08
N VAL A 53 -12.47 -12.07 1.34
CA VAL A 53 -11.32 -11.45 2.02
C VAL A 53 -10.37 -12.49 2.64
N ASN A 54 -10.91 -13.61 3.14
CA ASN A 54 -10.14 -14.65 3.83
C ASN A 54 -8.86 -15.12 3.11
N PRO A 55 -8.86 -15.36 1.78
CA PRO A 55 -7.65 -15.81 1.08
C PRO A 55 -6.50 -14.81 1.20
N ALA A 56 -6.77 -13.50 1.07
CA ALA A 56 -5.76 -12.46 1.21
C ALA A 56 -5.25 -12.37 2.65
N GLN A 57 -6.14 -12.47 3.64
CA GLN A 57 -5.77 -12.51 5.06
C GLN A 57 -4.83 -13.69 5.37
N LYS A 58 -5.11 -14.88 4.84
CA LYS A 58 -4.24 -16.05 5.02
C LYS A 58 -2.87 -15.85 4.39
N LEU A 59 -2.81 -15.37 3.15
CA LEU A 59 -1.54 -15.09 2.47
C LEU A 59 -0.69 -14.06 3.22
N ALA A 60 -1.31 -13.00 3.75
CA ALA A 60 -0.60 -11.99 4.55
C ALA A 60 -0.06 -12.56 5.87
N ALA A 61 -0.83 -13.44 6.54
CA ALA A 61 -0.42 -14.03 7.82
C ALA A 61 0.65 -15.13 7.66
N GLN A 62 0.55 -15.95 6.60
CA GLN A 62 1.46 -17.07 6.35
C GLN A 62 2.71 -16.65 5.55
N GLY A 63 2.65 -15.48 4.90
CA GLY A 63 3.66 -15.04 3.96
C GLY A 63 3.52 -15.68 2.59
N PHE A 64 4.25 -15.13 1.64
CA PHE A 64 4.37 -15.64 0.27
C PHE A 64 5.77 -15.33 -0.25
N ARG A 65 6.23 -16.11 -1.23
CA ARG A 65 7.55 -15.94 -1.82
C ARG A 65 7.63 -14.65 -2.62
N ILE A 66 8.71 -13.90 -2.44
CA ILE A 66 8.96 -12.69 -3.23
C ILE A 66 9.10 -13.06 -4.70
N SER A 67 8.29 -12.43 -5.55
CA SER A 67 8.38 -12.59 -7.00
C SER A 67 9.51 -11.74 -7.58
N LYS A 68 9.97 -12.10 -8.79
CA LYS A 68 10.96 -11.28 -9.51
C LYS A 68 10.47 -9.84 -9.71
N TYR A 69 9.18 -9.68 -10.03
CA TYR A 69 8.59 -8.35 -10.22
C TYR A 69 8.58 -7.53 -8.93
N LEU A 70 8.15 -8.12 -7.81
CA LEU A 70 8.15 -7.44 -6.52
C LEU A 70 9.58 -7.04 -6.14
N TYR A 71 10.56 -7.92 -6.32
CA TYR A 71 11.96 -7.61 -6.06
C TYR A 71 12.49 -6.46 -6.92
N THR A 72 12.11 -6.38 -8.20
CA THR A 72 12.44 -5.23 -9.05
C THR A 72 11.88 -3.93 -8.48
N GLN A 73 10.63 -3.92 -8.04
CA GLN A 73 10.02 -2.74 -7.42
C GLN A 73 10.71 -2.37 -6.09
N MET A 74 11.04 -3.37 -5.26
CA MET A 74 11.78 -3.15 -4.01
C MET A 74 13.15 -2.53 -4.26
N ASN A 75 13.86 -2.92 -5.32
CA ASN A 75 15.13 -2.30 -5.68
C ASN A 75 14.96 -0.86 -6.17
N ALA A 76 13.94 -0.59 -6.99
CA ALA A 76 13.64 0.75 -7.48
C ALA A 76 13.31 1.73 -6.35
N THR A 77 12.76 1.24 -5.23
CA THR A 77 12.39 2.05 -4.05
C THR A 77 13.27 1.76 -2.82
N LYS A 78 14.44 1.13 -3.01
CA LYS A 78 15.30 0.64 -1.91
C LYS A 78 15.64 1.72 -0.89
N ALA A 79 15.97 2.92 -1.36
CA ALA A 79 16.31 4.03 -0.47
C ALA A 79 15.15 4.39 0.47
N ASP A 80 13.92 4.45 -0.04
CA ASP A 80 12.73 4.77 0.74
C ASP A 80 12.37 3.62 1.72
N ILE A 81 12.55 2.36 1.29
CA ILE A 81 12.35 1.19 2.15
C ILE A 81 13.32 1.21 3.34
N LEU A 82 14.61 1.44 3.09
CA LEU A 82 15.64 1.47 4.14
C LEU A 82 15.48 2.67 5.09
N ALA A 83 14.97 3.80 4.58
CA ALA A 83 14.73 4.99 5.39
C ALA A 83 13.50 4.89 6.29
N ASN A 84 12.57 3.97 5.99
CA ASN A 84 11.33 3.80 6.76
C ASN A 84 11.37 2.54 7.63
N LYS A 85 11.25 2.71 8.95
CA LYS A 85 11.28 1.62 9.92
C LYS A 85 10.24 0.52 9.63
N GLY A 86 8.98 0.90 9.39
CA GLY A 86 7.90 -0.06 9.14
C GLY A 86 8.09 -0.84 7.84
N LEU A 87 8.57 -0.19 6.77
CA LEU A 87 8.89 -0.88 5.53
C LEU A 87 10.12 -1.79 5.69
N SER A 88 11.14 -1.34 6.40
CA SER A 88 12.34 -2.13 6.68
C SER A 88 12.01 -3.42 7.44
N GLU A 89 11.16 -3.35 8.47
CA GLU A 89 10.69 -4.54 9.21
C GLU A 89 10.03 -5.59 8.32
N LEU A 90 9.35 -5.16 7.24
CA LEU A 90 8.66 -6.06 6.32
C LEU A 90 9.57 -6.59 5.19
N PHE A 91 10.40 -5.73 4.61
CA PHE A 91 11.08 -5.99 3.34
C PHE A 91 12.58 -6.28 3.46
N VAL A 92 13.19 -6.05 4.62
CA VAL A 92 14.63 -6.20 4.85
C VAL A 92 14.90 -7.39 5.77
N SER A 93 15.99 -8.11 5.49
CA SER A 93 16.54 -9.17 6.33
C SER A 93 18.06 -9.06 6.33
N ASN A 94 18.68 -9.07 7.52
CA ASN A 94 20.14 -8.92 7.68
C ASN A 94 20.73 -7.68 6.96
N GLY A 95 19.98 -6.56 6.95
CA GLY A 95 20.41 -5.32 6.30
C GLY A 95 20.27 -5.30 4.78
N GLU A 96 19.81 -6.38 4.15
CA GLU A 96 19.54 -6.45 2.71
C GLU A 96 18.05 -6.63 2.41
N LEU A 97 17.62 -6.22 1.21
CA LEU A 97 16.29 -6.55 0.73
C LEU A 97 16.14 -8.07 0.63
N LYS A 98 15.00 -8.58 1.10
CA LYS A 98 14.63 -9.99 0.90
C LYS A 98 14.63 -10.33 -0.60
N LYS A 99 15.16 -11.51 -0.96
CA LYS A 99 15.47 -11.90 -2.34
C LYS A 99 14.31 -12.68 -2.97
N PRO A 100 14.22 -12.78 -4.31
CA PRO A 100 13.20 -13.61 -4.95
C PRO A 100 13.21 -15.04 -4.41
N GLY A 101 12.03 -15.58 -4.11
CA GLY A 101 11.86 -16.92 -3.55
C GLY A 101 11.97 -17.02 -2.02
N THR A 102 12.43 -15.96 -1.34
CA THR A 102 12.37 -15.84 0.14
C THR A 102 11.04 -15.32 0.64
#